data_AF-B1H329-F1
#
_entry.id   AF-B1H329-F1
#
_cell.length_a   1.000
_cell.length_b   1.000
_cell.length_c   1.000
_cell.angle_alpha   90.00
_cell.angle_beta   90.00
_cell.angle_gamma   90.00
#
_symmetry.space_group_name_H-M   'P 1'
#
loop_
_entity.id
_entity.type
_entity.pdbx_description
1 polymer ?
#
loop_
_entity_poly.entity_id
_entity_poly.type
_entity_poly.pdbx_seq_one_letter_code
_entity_poly.pdbx_strand_id
1 'polypeptide(L)'
;MRITYKRFCYVAIFLYCVFSCYALYSVFFRAPKVTHVHKVVKSSQLHRLLSPRGNQGGGSRVSANKIEDEWNPWEEDEKSAQDLHVKIIEKYQKSLQKNQPSPPTKTELSVQIWGKAAIGLYLWQHILGGPLEPVDVTAPWREGKIREGSIDLSFITGPAVVPGYFSVESENVVLVLNGREEAKISFAVQWLYYTKTLIESHKLKHLAVVLLGNEQCNNDWIRPYLKKKWRDCGSSFCCL
;
A
#
# COMPACT_ATOMS: atom_id res chain seq x y z
N MET A 1 -42.31 -19.68 46.56
CA MET A 1 -41.27 -18.75 46.05
C MET A 1 -40.91 -19.00 44.56
N ARG A 2 -41.87 -19.19 43.63
CA ARG A 2 -41.59 -19.42 42.19
C ARG A 2 -41.83 -18.20 41.29
N ILE A 3 -42.48 -17.15 41.81
CA ILE A 3 -42.90 -15.97 41.05
C ILE A 3 -41.76 -14.93 40.93
N THR A 4 -40.80 -14.96 41.85
CA THR A 4 -39.64 -14.05 41.85
C THR A 4 -38.63 -14.41 40.76
N TYR A 5 -38.31 -15.70 40.57
CA TYR A 5 -37.33 -16.15 39.57
C TYR A 5 -37.72 -15.82 38.13
N LYS A 6 -39.00 -15.94 37.76
CA LYS A 6 -39.46 -15.55 36.41
C LYS A 6 -39.24 -14.07 36.15
N ARG A 7 -39.53 -13.22 37.14
CA ARG A 7 -39.30 -11.77 37.05
C ARG A 7 -37.80 -11.44 36.93
N PHE A 8 -36.94 -12.13 37.67
CA PHE A 8 -35.49 -11.99 37.52
C PHE A 8 -34.99 -12.43 36.14
N CYS A 9 -35.51 -13.53 35.58
CA CYS A 9 -35.16 -13.97 34.23
C CYS A 9 -35.58 -12.94 33.16
N TYR A 10 -36.78 -12.36 33.27
CA TYR A 10 -37.21 -11.31 32.34
C TYR A 10 -36.35 -10.06 32.45
N VAL A 11 -35.95 -9.67 33.66
CA VAL A 11 -35.03 -8.54 33.87
C VAL A 11 -33.65 -8.85 33.28
N ALA A 12 -33.13 -10.06 33.45
CA ALA A 12 -31.85 -10.46 32.88
C ALA A 12 -31.87 -10.47 31.35
N ILE A 13 -32.95 -10.99 30.74
CA ILE A 13 -33.12 -10.98 29.28
C ILE A 13 -33.24 -9.53 28.77
N PHE A 14 -33.99 -8.68 29.47
CA PHE A 14 -34.13 -7.27 29.10
C PHE A 14 -32.77 -6.55 29.15
N LEU A 15 -31.99 -6.75 30.21
CA LEU A 15 -30.64 -6.19 30.33
C LEU A 15 -29.71 -6.70 29.23
N TYR A 16 -29.78 -7.99 28.89
CA TYR A 16 -29.01 -8.58 27.80
C TYR A 16 -29.37 -7.98 26.43
N CYS A 17 -30.66 -7.77 26.16
CA CYS A 17 -31.12 -7.12 24.92
C CYS A 17 -30.67 -5.66 24.85
N VAL A 18 -30.77 -4.90 25.94
CA VAL A 18 -30.30 -3.51 26.00
C VAL A 18 -28.79 -3.44 25.78
N PHE A 19 -28.01 -4.32 26.39
CA PHE A 19 -26.57 -4.38 26.20
C PHE A 19 -26.19 -4.77 24.77
N SER A 20 -26.90 -5.74 24.17
CA SER A 20 -26.67 -6.17 22.79
C SER A 20 -27.00 -5.06 21.79
N CYS A 21 -28.12 -4.34 21.97
CA CYS A 21 -28.48 -3.19 21.17
C CYS A 21 -27.48 -2.02 21.35
N TYR A 22 -26.98 -1.80 22.57
CA TYR A 22 -25.96 -0.79 22.85
C TYR A 22 -24.62 -1.13 22.18
N ALA A 23 -24.20 -2.40 22.23
CA ALA A 23 -23.01 -2.88 21.55
C ALA A 23 -23.14 -2.67 20.04
N LEU A 24 -24.27 -3.08 19.45
CA LEU A 24 -24.55 -2.85 18.02
C LEU A 24 -24.51 -1.35 17.68
N TYR A 25 -25.16 -0.51 18.48
CA TYR A 25 -25.14 0.95 18.30
C TYR A 25 -23.73 1.52 18.38
N SER A 26 -22.91 1.05 19.32
CA SER A 26 -21.52 1.51 19.48
C SER A 26 -20.62 1.13 18.31
N VAL A 27 -20.88 0.01 17.63
CA VAL A 27 -20.11 -0.43 16.46
C VAL A 27 -20.54 0.33 15.20
N PHE A 28 -21.84 0.57 15.01
CA PHE A 28 -22.36 1.17 13.78
C PHE A 28 -22.42 2.71 13.81
N PHE A 29 -22.71 3.32 14.96
CA PHE A 29 -23.04 4.76 15.04
C PHE A 29 -22.08 5.56 15.90
N ARG A 30 -21.26 4.92 16.73
CA ARG A 30 -20.21 5.63 17.46
C ARG A 30 -18.98 5.73 16.59
N ALA A 31 -18.94 6.75 15.73
CA ALA A 31 -17.69 7.20 15.13
C ALA A 31 -16.65 7.36 16.25
N PRO A 32 -15.45 6.77 16.12
CA PRO A 32 -14.44 6.92 17.15
C PRO A 32 -14.13 8.41 17.29
N LYS A 33 -14.40 8.98 18.47
CA LYS A 33 -13.69 10.18 18.90
C LYS A 33 -12.24 9.71 19.07
N VAL A 34 -11.45 9.87 18.02
CA VAL A 34 -10.01 9.66 18.04
C VAL A 34 -9.45 10.62 19.08
N THR A 35 -9.35 10.16 20.32
CA THR A 35 -8.47 10.76 21.31
C THR A 35 -7.07 10.45 20.85
N HIS A 36 -6.51 11.41 20.11
CA HIS A 36 -5.10 11.50 19.78
C HIS A 36 -4.28 11.45 21.07
N VAL A 37 -3.77 10.26 21.44
CA VAL A 37 -2.66 10.16 22.39
C VAL A 37 -1.73 9.04 21.93
N HIS A 38 -0.44 9.39 21.86
CA HIS A 38 0.73 8.64 21.37
C HIS A 38 0.90 8.55 19.85
N LYS A 39 1.21 9.70 19.24
CA LYS A 39 2.15 9.75 18.11
C LYS A 39 3.51 9.23 18.59
N VAL A 40 3.86 8.02 18.19
CA VAL A 40 5.26 7.59 18.14
C VAL A 40 5.98 8.50 17.15
N VAL A 41 7.05 9.12 17.65
CA VAL A 41 7.91 10.08 16.95
C VAL A 41 8.44 9.44 15.66
N LYS A 42 8.00 9.96 14.52
CA LYS A 42 8.69 9.77 13.24
C LYS A 42 9.13 11.14 12.74
N SER A 43 10.45 11.28 12.62
CA SER A 43 11.20 12.46 12.21
C SER A 43 10.53 13.21 11.06
N SER A 44 10.08 14.42 11.36
CA SER A 44 9.57 15.39 10.37
C SER A 44 9.87 16.81 10.89
N GLN A 45 11.16 17.08 11.11
CA GLN A 45 11.66 18.43 11.41
C GLN A 45 11.99 19.26 10.14
N LEU A 46 11.72 18.78 8.93
CA LEU A 46 12.21 19.43 7.70
C LEU A 46 11.17 20.23 6.89
N HIS A 47 10.08 20.75 7.49
CA HIS A 47 9.13 21.55 6.70
C HIS A 47 8.42 22.71 7.41
N ARG A 48 8.97 23.22 8.52
CA ARG A 48 8.41 24.41 9.22
C ARG A 48 9.29 25.66 9.15
N LEU A 49 10.36 25.68 8.35
CA LEU A 49 11.29 26.82 8.25
C LEU A 49 11.13 27.70 7.01
N LEU A 50 10.02 27.59 6.27
CA LEU A 50 9.79 28.44 5.09
C LEU A 50 8.35 28.95 5.05
N SER A 51 8.07 29.99 5.82
CA SER A 51 7.04 31.00 5.48
C SER A 51 7.32 32.30 6.24
N PRO A 52 7.67 33.40 5.53
CA PRO A 52 7.86 34.71 6.14
C PRO A 52 6.49 35.40 6.26
N ARG A 53 6.16 35.92 7.44
CA ARG A 53 5.02 36.84 7.60
C ARG A 53 5.45 38.06 8.41
N GLY A 54 5.27 39.22 7.77
CA GLY A 54 5.93 40.47 8.09
C GLY A 54 5.38 41.25 9.28
N ASN A 55 6.29 42.04 9.84
CA ASN A 55 6.19 43.40 10.33
C ASN A 55 4.84 43.91 10.87
N GLN A 56 4.82 44.22 12.18
CA GLN A 56 4.31 45.49 12.70
C GLN A 56 4.76 45.73 14.16
N GLY A 57 5.55 46.79 14.36
CA GLY A 57 5.42 47.74 15.46
C GLY A 57 6.08 47.44 16.82
N GLY A 58 7.07 48.26 17.18
CA GLY A 58 7.39 48.57 18.58
C GLY A 58 8.87 48.47 18.92
N GLY A 59 9.61 49.58 18.79
CA GLY A 59 11.03 49.63 19.09
C GLY A 59 11.35 49.73 20.59
N SER A 60 12.47 49.13 20.98
CA SER A 60 13.48 49.76 21.83
C SER A 60 14.78 48.96 21.78
N ARG A 61 15.88 49.70 21.62
CA ARG A 61 17.26 49.21 21.58
C ARG A 61 17.74 48.87 23.01
N VAL A 62 18.83 48.09 23.06
CA VAL A 62 19.68 47.77 24.23
C VAL A 62 19.10 46.62 25.08
N SER A 63 19.78 45.52 25.39
CA SER A 63 21.21 45.27 25.55
C SER A 63 21.55 43.85 25.13
N ALA A 64 22.70 43.69 24.47
CA ALA A 64 23.40 42.44 24.35
C ALA A 64 23.73 41.88 25.73
N ASN A 65 23.19 40.72 26.07
CA ASN A 65 23.68 39.88 27.16
C ASN A 65 24.16 38.56 26.54
N LYS A 66 25.46 38.56 26.22
CA LYS A 66 26.41 37.46 26.40
C LYS A 66 25.78 36.06 26.50
N ILE A 67 25.57 35.42 25.35
CA ILE A 67 25.66 33.96 25.29
C ILE A 67 27.14 33.71 25.02
N GLU A 68 27.84 33.26 26.04
CA GLU A 68 29.22 32.81 25.92
C GLU A 68 29.28 31.73 24.84
N ASP A 69 30.27 31.84 23.95
CA ASP A 69 30.59 30.84 22.95
C ASP A 69 30.82 29.49 23.66
N GLU A 70 29.78 28.65 23.68
CA GLU A 70 29.85 27.28 24.17
C GLU A 70 30.71 26.50 23.18
N TRP A 71 32.00 26.43 23.47
CA TRP A 71 33.01 25.77 22.64
C TRP A 71 32.58 24.32 22.38
N ASN A 72 32.19 24.04 21.13
CA ASN A 72 31.83 22.70 20.70
C ASN A 72 33.00 22.08 19.91
N PRO A 73 33.79 21.16 20.51
CA PRO A 73 34.96 20.57 19.86
C PRO A 73 34.68 19.82 18.54
N TRP A 74 33.40 19.55 18.24
CA TRP A 74 32.96 18.78 17.09
C TRP A 74 32.28 19.65 16.01
N GLU A 75 32.34 20.98 16.13
CA GLU A 75 31.69 21.92 15.21
C GLU A 75 32.26 21.80 13.77
N GLU A 76 33.53 21.45 13.63
CA GLU A 76 34.17 21.23 12.33
C GLU A 76 33.72 19.90 11.68
N ASP A 77 33.54 18.85 12.48
CA ASP A 77 33.03 17.56 12.01
C ASP A 77 31.55 17.65 11.60
N GLU A 78 30.74 18.39 12.36
CA GLU A 78 29.34 18.67 12.03
C GLU A 78 29.20 19.51 10.75
N LYS A 79 30.04 20.53 10.56
CA LYS A 79 30.08 21.32 9.32
C LYS A 79 30.51 20.46 8.12
N SER A 80 31.51 19.59 8.29
CA SER A 80 31.95 18.69 7.20
C SER A 80 30.87 17.66 6.83
N ALA A 81 30.14 17.14 7.81
CA ALA A 81 29.05 16.20 7.61
C ALA A 81 27.83 16.89 6.96
N GLN A 82 27.52 18.12 7.37
CA GLN A 82 26.47 18.94 6.75
C GLN A 82 26.83 19.30 5.31
N ASP A 83 28.08 19.70 5.04
CA ASP A 83 28.56 19.99 3.69
C ASP A 83 28.53 18.75 2.79
N LEU A 84 28.88 17.58 3.32
CA LEU A 84 28.73 16.30 2.61
C LEU A 84 27.26 16.02 2.30
N HIS A 85 26.37 16.26 3.26
CA HIS A 85 24.94 16.05 3.12
C HIS A 85 24.33 16.99 2.06
N VAL A 86 24.71 18.26 2.06
CA VAL A 86 24.31 19.25 1.06
C VAL A 86 24.82 18.85 -0.32
N LYS A 87 26.08 18.40 -0.44
CA LYS A 87 26.63 17.91 -1.72
C LYS A 87 25.91 16.66 -2.24
N ILE A 88 25.50 15.74 -1.36
CA ILE A 88 24.71 14.57 -1.73
C ILE A 88 23.32 14.98 -2.21
N ILE A 89 22.66 15.91 -1.52
CA ILE A 89 21.34 16.43 -1.90
C ILE A 89 21.41 17.17 -3.23
N GLU A 90 22.42 18.02 -3.44
CA GLU A 90 22.62 18.72 -4.72
C GLU A 90 22.90 17.75 -5.87
N LYS A 91 23.69 16.70 -5.63
CA LYS A 91 23.95 15.65 -6.63
C LYS A 91 22.67 14.88 -6.97
N TYR A 92 21.83 14.61 -5.97
CA TYR A 92 20.52 13.99 -6.14
C TYR A 92 19.56 14.91 -6.92
N GLN A 93 19.48 16.20 -6.58
CA GLN A 93 18.66 17.18 -7.31
C GLN A 93 19.12 17.38 -8.76
N LYS A 94 20.43 17.42 -9.02
CA LYS A 94 20.98 17.46 -10.39
C LYS A 94 20.67 16.19 -11.18
N SER A 95 20.62 15.02 -10.51
CA SER A 95 20.18 13.77 -11.14
C SER A 95 18.68 13.76 -11.47
N LEU A 96 17.85 14.39 -10.63
CA LEU A 96 16.40 14.56 -10.86
C LEU A 96 16.10 15.56 -11.98
N GLN A 97 16.87 16.65 -12.09
CA GLN A 97 16.69 17.63 -13.18
C GLN A 97 17.16 17.12 -14.54
N LYS A 98 18.09 16.15 -14.58
CA LYS A 98 18.47 15.43 -15.81
C LYS A 98 17.34 14.52 -16.34
N ASN A 99 16.29 14.30 -15.56
CA ASN A 99 15.10 13.52 -15.90
C ASN A 99 13.87 14.40 -16.23
N GLN A 100 14.05 15.60 -16.80
CA GLN A 100 12.94 16.28 -17.49
C GLN A 100 12.73 15.68 -18.90
N PRO A 101 11.47 15.53 -19.37
CA PRO A 101 11.17 14.72 -20.54
C PRO A 101 11.55 15.44 -21.85
N SER A 102 12.37 14.79 -22.66
CA SER A 102 12.41 15.02 -24.11
C SER A 102 11.08 14.62 -24.76
N PRO A 103 10.71 15.19 -25.94
CA PRO A 103 9.44 14.90 -26.61
C PRO A 103 9.20 13.39 -26.87
N PRO A 104 7.93 12.95 -26.98
CA PRO A 104 7.54 11.55 -26.81
C PRO A 104 8.03 10.71 -27.99
N THR A 105 9.13 9.98 -27.78
CA THR A 105 9.68 9.06 -28.78
C THR A 105 10.18 7.78 -28.14
N LYS A 106 9.23 6.95 -27.71
CA LYS A 106 9.28 5.46 -27.78
C LYS A 106 8.03 4.90 -27.13
N THR A 107 7.41 3.93 -27.77
CA THR A 107 6.22 3.20 -27.33
C THR A 107 6.34 2.82 -25.85
N GLU A 108 5.58 3.50 -24.99
CA GLU A 108 5.58 3.26 -23.54
C GLU A 108 4.85 1.95 -23.27
N LEU A 109 5.56 0.95 -22.76
CA LEU A 109 4.97 -0.35 -22.43
C LEU A 109 4.20 -0.18 -21.12
N SER A 110 2.87 -0.12 -21.19
CA SER A 110 2.02 -0.10 -20.00
C SER A 110 1.71 -1.51 -19.52
N VAL A 111 1.94 -1.77 -18.23
CA VAL A 111 1.64 -3.04 -17.58
C VAL A 111 0.91 -2.79 -16.27
N GLN A 112 -0.24 -3.44 -16.10
CA GLN A 112 -1.03 -3.34 -14.87
C GLN A 112 -0.92 -4.65 -14.06
N ILE A 113 -0.55 -4.54 -12.80
CA ILE A 113 -0.36 -5.64 -11.87
C ILE A 113 -1.60 -5.72 -10.98
N TRP A 114 -2.26 -6.88 -10.96
CA TRP A 114 -3.46 -7.12 -10.15
C TRP A 114 -3.14 -8.10 -9.06
N GLY A 115 -3.34 -7.73 -7.79
CA GLY A 115 -3.04 -8.63 -6.70
C GLY A 115 -3.80 -8.32 -5.42
N LYS A 116 -4.61 -9.26 -4.94
CA LYS A 116 -5.21 -9.21 -3.59
C LYS A 116 -4.32 -9.88 -2.53
N ALA A 117 -3.35 -10.68 -2.97
CA ALA A 117 -2.49 -11.44 -2.09
C ALA A 117 -1.37 -10.60 -1.49
N ALA A 118 -0.95 -10.93 -0.26
CA ALA A 118 0.18 -10.30 0.41
C ALA A 118 1.48 -10.34 -0.42
N ILE A 119 1.66 -11.37 -1.25
CA ILE A 119 2.78 -11.45 -2.19
C ILE A 119 2.75 -10.37 -3.27
N GLY A 120 1.56 -9.90 -3.69
CA GLY A 120 1.44 -8.78 -4.62
C GLY A 120 1.87 -7.46 -4.00
N LEU A 121 1.49 -7.23 -2.73
CA LEU A 121 1.98 -6.10 -1.95
C LEU A 121 3.50 -6.14 -1.78
N TYR A 122 4.05 -7.32 -1.47
CA TYR A 122 5.49 -7.51 -1.34
C TYR A 122 6.24 -7.23 -2.65
N LEU A 123 5.74 -7.78 -3.77
CA LEU A 123 6.26 -7.50 -5.11
C LEU A 123 6.29 -6.00 -5.39
N TRP A 124 5.21 -5.29 -5.08
CA TRP A 124 5.13 -3.86 -5.35
C TRP A 124 6.04 -3.01 -4.45
N GLN A 125 5.94 -3.18 -3.14
CA GLN A 125 6.59 -2.28 -2.17
C GLN A 125 8.07 -2.60 -1.96
N HIS A 126 8.46 -3.88 -2.01
CA HIS A 126 9.81 -4.31 -1.65
C HIS A 126 10.68 -4.68 -2.84
N ILE A 127 10.09 -5.23 -3.91
CA ILE A 127 10.85 -5.58 -5.11
C ILE A 127 10.87 -4.40 -6.08
N LEU A 128 9.71 -3.82 -6.38
CA LEU A 128 9.59 -2.68 -7.30
C LEU A 128 9.74 -1.31 -6.62
N GLY A 129 9.64 -1.25 -5.29
CA GLY A 129 9.79 0.00 -4.54
C GLY A 129 8.67 1.03 -4.77
N GLY A 130 7.50 0.60 -5.26
CA GLY A 130 6.42 1.50 -5.65
C GLY A 130 5.60 2.05 -4.47
N PRO A 131 5.20 3.33 -4.50
CA PRO A 131 4.29 3.90 -3.52
C PRO A 131 2.86 3.37 -3.72
N LEU A 132 2.03 3.47 -2.67
CA LEU A 132 0.61 3.10 -2.70
C LEU A 132 -0.25 4.25 -2.19
N GLU A 133 -1.28 4.57 -2.96
CA GLU A 133 -2.27 5.60 -2.71
C GLU A 133 -3.68 4.99 -2.69
N PRO A 134 -4.50 5.24 -1.66
CA PRO A 134 -4.19 5.99 -0.45
C PRO A 134 -3.15 5.26 0.42
N VAL A 135 -2.52 5.99 1.35
CA VAL A 135 -1.57 5.41 2.32
C VAL A 135 -2.28 4.52 3.36
N ASP A 136 -3.57 4.77 3.57
CA ASP A 136 -4.41 4.03 4.51
C ASP A 136 -4.57 2.56 4.11
N VAL A 137 -4.21 1.67 5.03
CA VAL A 137 -4.30 0.21 4.85
C VAL A 137 -5.75 -0.28 4.92
N THR A 138 -6.64 0.49 5.54
CA THR A 138 -8.07 0.14 5.68
C THR A 138 -8.91 0.54 4.45
N ALA A 139 -8.30 1.22 3.48
CA ALA A 139 -8.98 1.61 2.25
C ALA A 139 -9.53 0.41 1.47
N PRO A 140 -10.69 0.56 0.80
CA PRO A 140 -11.31 -0.54 0.05
C PRO A 140 -10.41 -1.07 -1.07
N TRP A 141 -9.65 -0.18 -1.71
CA TRP A 141 -8.54 -0.52 -2.59
C TRP A 141 -7.46 0.57 -2.53
N ARG A 142 -6.29 0.21 -3.03
CA ARG A 142 -5.09 1.04 -3.12
C ARG A 142 -4.45 0.81 -4.48
N GLU A 143 -3.92 1.87 -5.04
CA GLU A 143 -3.30 1.91 -6.34
C GLU A 143 -1.86 2.40 -6.21
N GLY A 144 -0.97 1.87 -7.04
CA GLY A 144 0.39 2.35 -7.18
C GLY A 144 0.68 2.62 -8.64
N LYS A 145 1.46 3.67 -8.92
CA LYS A 145 1.98 3.95 -10.25
C LYS A 145 3.48 4.24 -10.13
N ILE A 146 4.29 3.56 -10.92
CA ILE A 146 5.71 3.83 -11.09
C ILE A 146 6.05 3.80 -12.57
N ARG A 147 7.06 4.57 -12.95
CA ARG A 147 7.58 4.60 -14.30
C ARG A 147 9.06 4.29 -14.24
N GLU A 148 9.45 3.17 -14.84
CA GLU A 148 10.84 2.73 -14.92
C GLU A 148 11.28 2.75 -16.39
N GLY A 149 12.08 3.76 -16.75
CA GLY A 149 12.50 3.97 -18.14
C GLY A 149 11.31 4.19 -19.09
N SER A 150 11.07 3.22 -19.98
CA SER A 150 9.98 3.22 -20.96
C SER A 150 8.79 2.33 -20.58
N ILE A 151 8.75 1.85 -19.34
CA ILE A 151 7.71 0.95 -18.83
C ILE A 151 6.91 1.70 -17.78
N ASP A 152 5.61 1.80 -18.01
CA ASP A 152 4.65 2.33 -17.04
C ASP A 152 4.01 1.15 -16.31
N LEU A 153 4.27 1.06 -15.01
CA LEU A 153 3.73 0.02 -14.14
C LEU A 153 2.65 0.62 -13.26
N SER A 154 1.46 0.03 -13.30
CA SER A 154 0.40 0.32 -12.34
C SER A 154 0.09 -0.93 -11.52
N PHE A 155 -0.29 -0.76 -10.27
CA PHE A 155 -0.62 -1.85 -9.36
C PHE A 155 -1.92 -1.54 -8.64
N ILE A 156 -2.79 -2.54 -8.51
CA ILE A 156 -4.04 -2.43 -7.80
C ILE A 156 -4.19 -3.57 -6.80
N THR A 157 -4.56 -3.22 -5.57
CA THR A 157 -4.70 -4.16 -4.45
C THR A 157 -5.77 -3.71 -3.47
N GLY A 158 -6.35 -4.65 -2.72
CA GLY A 158 -7.29 -4.34 -1.65
C GLY A 158 -8.46 -5.32 -1.54
N PRO A 159 -9.25 -5.22 -0.45
CA PRO A 159 -10.38 -6.12 -0.21
C PRO A 159 -11.47 -6.02 -1.28
N ALA A 160 -11.74 -4.82 -1.80
CA ALA A 160 -12.76 -4.55 -2.82
C ALA A 160 -12.29 -4.83 -4.26
N VAL A 161 -11.02 -5.19 -4.44
CA VAL A 161 -10.48 -5.57 -5.76
C VAL A 161 -11.00 -6.97 -6.09
N VAL A 162 -12.07 -6.99 -6.89
CA VAL A 162 -12.73 -8.19 -7.41
C VAL A 162 -12.86 -8.10 -8.93
N PRO A 163 -12.95 -9.25 -9.63
CA PRO A 163 -13.13 -9.27 -11.07
C PRO A 163 -14.25 -8.35 -11.56
N GLY A 164 -13.94 -7.45 -12.49
CA GLY A 164 -14.93 -6.55 -13.13
C GLY A 164 -15.29 -5.28 -12.38
N TYR A 165 -14.75 -5.04 -11.18
CA TYR A 165 -15.11 -3.88 -10.35
C TYR A 165 -14.15 -2.68 -10.47
N PHE A 166 -13.14 -2.77 -11.34
CA PHE A 166 -12.14 -1.72 -11.55
C PHE A 166 -11.83 -1.56 -13.04
N SER A 167 -11.24 -0.42 -13.42
CA SER A 167 -10.89 -0.12 -14.81
C SER A 167 -9.60 -0.83 -15.23
N VAL A 168 -9.65 -1.50 -16.36
CA VAL A 168 -8.47 -2.11 -16.99
C VAL A 168 -7.80 -1.04 -17.85
N GLU A 169 -6.67 -0.51 -17.36
CA GLU A 169 -5.99 0.63 -17.99
C GLU A 169 -4.92 0.21 -19.02
N SER A 170 -4.57 -1.08 -19.07
CA SER A 170 -3.51 -1.60 -19.95
C SER A 170 -3.87 -2.92 -20.61
N GLU A 171 -3.31 -3.17 -21.79
CA GLU A 171 -3.46 -4.44 -22.52
C GLU A 171 -2.56 -5.56 -21.98
N ASN A 172 -1.54 -5.22 -21.18
CA ASN A 172 -0.59 -6.16 -20.58
C ASN A 172 -0.85 -6.26 -19.08
N VAL A 173 -1.14 -7.46 -18.58
CA VAL A 173 -1.50 -7.66 -17.17
C VAL A 173 -0.60 -8.69 -16.51
N VAL A 174 -0.20 -8.42 -15.27
CA VAL A 174 0.43 -9.39 -14.38
C VAL A 174 -0.55 -9.71 -13.25
N LEU A 175 -1.07 -10.93 -13.25
CA LEU A 175 -2.01 -11.41 -12.24
C LEU A 175 -1.24 -12.13 -11.12
N VAL A 176 -1.37 -11.62 -9.89
CA VAL A 176 -0.72 -12.19 -8.71
C VAL A 176 -1.73 -12.98 -7.88
N LEU A 177 -1.55 -14.30 -7.83
CA LEU A 177 -2.46 -15.27 -7.23
C LEU A 177 -1.87 -15.92 -5.98
N ASN A 178 -2.76 -16.32 -5.07
CA ASN A 178 -2.40 -17.10 -3.88
C ASN A 178 -3.17 -18.43 -3.91
N GLY A 179 -2.43 -19.51 -4.13
CA GLY A 179 -2.92 -20.89 -4.09
C GLY A 179 -2.38 -21.70 -2.92
N ARG A 180 -1.78 -21.06 -1.90
CA ARG A 180 -1.19 -21.75 -0.75
C ARG A 180 -2.23 -22.53 0.07
N GLU A 181 -3.44 -22.00 0.17
CA GLU A 181 -4.55 -22.56 0.95
C GLU A 181 -5.73 -22.86 0.03
N GLU A 182 -6.43 -23.97 0.29
CA GLU A 182 -7.58 -24.42 -0.51
C GLU A 182 -8.69 -23.36 -0.60
N ALA A 183 -8.98 -22.67 0.51
CA ALA A 183 -9.96 -21.57 0.53
C ALA A 183 -9.61 -20.43 -0.46
N LYS A 184 -8.32 -20.20 -0.73
CA LYS A 184 -7.83 -19.12 -1.62
C LYS A 184 -7.78 -19.55 -3.09
N ILE A 185 -7.74 -20.86 -3.36
CA ILE A 185 -7.79 -21.41 -4.73
C ILE A 185 -9.07 -20.98 -5.44
N SER A 186 -10.22 -21.05 -4.76
CA SER A 186 -11.51 -20.65 -5.35
C SER A 186 -11.50 -19.22 -5.89
N PHE A 187 -10.90 -18.29 -5.14
CA PHE A 187 -10.73 -16.90 -5.55
C PHE A 187 -9.74 -16.76 -6.71
N ALA A 188 -8.61 -17.49 -6.66
CA ALA A 188 -7.64 -17.48 -7.75
C ALA A 188 -8.24 -17.96 -9.08
N VAL A 189 -9.08 -19.01 -9.02
CA VAL A 189 -9.81 -19.55 -10.17
C VAL A 189 -10.77 -18.51 -10.78
N GLN A 190 -11.47 -17.71 -9.96
CA GLN A 190 -12.34 -16.63 -10.46
C GLN A 190 -11.55 -15.60 -11.27
N TRP A 191 -10.36 -15.22 -10.81
CA TRP A 191 -9.49 -14.30 -11.56
C TRP A 191 -8.95 -14.90 -12.86
N LEU A 192 -8.61 -16.19 -12.86
CA LEU A 192 -8.18 -16.90 -14.07
C LEU A 192 -9.30 -16.97 -15.11
N TYR A 193 -10.54 -17.22 -14.67
CA TYR A 193 -11.69 -17.20 -15.57
C TYR A 193 -11.95 -15.78 -16.12
N TYR A 194 -11.92 -14.77 -15.27
CA TYR A 194 -12.11 -13.38 -15.69
C TYR A 194 -11.03 -12.90 -16.68
N THR A 195 -9.76 -13.17 -16.41
CA THR A 195 -8.69 -12.80 -17.33
C THR A 195 -8.79 -13.55 -18.66
N LYS A 196 -9.24 -14.81 -18.65
CA LYS A 196 -9.53 -15.56 -19.87
C LYS A 196 -10.60 -14.89 -20.72
N THR A 197 -11.72 -14.45 -20.13
CA THR A 197 -12.77 -13.75 -20.90
C THR A 197 -12.30 -12.39 -21.43
N LEU A 198 -11.40 -11.70 -20.71
CA LEU A 198 -10.79 -10.46 -21.19
C LEU A 198 -9.84 -10.68 -22.38
N ILE A 199 -9.10 -11.80 -22.41
CA ILE A 199 -8.27 -12.18 -23.55
C ILE A 199 -9.16 -12.55 -24.75
N GLU A 200 -10.21 -13.35 -24.53
CA GLU A 200 -11.15 -13.77 -25.58
C GLU A 200 -11.92 -12.58 -26.18
N SER A 201 -12.24 -11.56 -25.38
CA SER A 201 -12.84 -10.31 -25.85
C SER A 201 -11.83 -9.28 -26.40
N HIS A 202 -10.57 -9.68 -26.60
CA HIS A 202 -9.48 -8.83 -27.11
C HIS A 202 -9.21 -7.56 -26.28
N LYS A 203 -9.65 -7.52 -25.02
CA LYS A 203 -9.31 -6.42 -24.08
C LYS A 203 -7.89 -6.53 -23.54
N LEU A 204 -7.40 -7.75 -23.38
CA LEU A 204 -6.02 -8.04 -22.96
C LEU A 204 -5.25 -8.72 -24.09
N LYS A 205 -4.02 -8.29 -24.34
CA LYS A 205 -3.11 -8.92 -25.30
C LYS A 205 -2.18 -9.92 -24.62
N HIS A 206 -1.63 -9.54 -23.47
CA HIS A 206 -0.65 -10.35 -22.74
C HIS A 206 -1.03 -10.49 -21.28
N LEU A 207 -0.95 -11.73 -20.78
CA LEU A 207 -1.18 -12.07 -19.39
C LEU A 207 0.02 -12.87 -18.88
N ALA A 208 0.61 -12.39 -17.79
CA ALA A 208 1.54 -13.15 -16.96
C ALA A 208 0.86 -13.49 -15.63
N VAL A 209 1.16 -14.66 -15.07
CA VAL A 209 0.62 -15.09 -13.78
C VAL A 209 1.78 -15.35 -12.83
N VAL A 210 1.75 -14.71 -11.67
CA VAL A 210 2.64 -14.98 -10.54
C VAL A 210 1.82 -15.71 -9.50
N LEU A 211 2.17 -16.97 -9.21
CA LEU A 211 1.41 -17.81 -8.30
C LEU A 211 2.25 -18.14 -7.06
N LEU A 212 1.72 -17.84 -5.88
CA LEU A 212 2.19 -18.46 -4.64
C LEU A 212 1.52 -19.82 -4.49
N GLY A 213 2.28 -20.89 -4.77
CA GLY A 213 1.81 -22.27 -4.68
C GLY A 213 1.71 -22.79 -3.25
N ASN A 214 1.08 -23.96 -3.12
CA ASN A 214 1.08 -24.78 -1.92
C ASN A 214 2.43 -25.50 -1.79
N GLU A 215 3.05 -25.39 -0.61
CA GLU A 215 4.35 -25.98 -0.24
C GLU A 215 4.32 -27.52 -0.20
N GLN A 216 3.13 -28.12 -0.05
CA GLN A 216 2.92 -29.58 -0.13
C GLN A 216 2.75 -30.07 -1.57
N CYS A 217 3.13 -29.27 -2.57
CA CYS A 217 3.03 -29.63 -3.99
C CYS A 217 1.62 -29.84 -4.54
N ASN A 218 0.57 -29.51 -3.78
CA ASN A 218 -0.81 -29.70 -4.22
C ASN A 218 -1.30 -28.50 -5.07
N ASN A 219 -0.72 -28.35 -6.26
CA ASN A 219 -0.97 -27.21 -7.17
C ASN A 219 -1.64 -27.61 -8.49
N ASP A 220 -2.12 -28.85 -8.62
CA ASP A 220 -2.64 -29.39 -9.90
C ASP A 220 -3.87 -28.64 -10.42
N TRP A 221 -4.58 -27.92 -9.55
CA TRP A 221 -5.73 -27.08 -9.88
C TRP A 221 -5.41 -25.99 -10.92
N ILE A 222 -4.14 -25.56 -11.08
CA ILE A 222 -3.76 -24.54 -12.07
C ILE A 222 -3.59 -25.11 -13.48
N ARG A 223 -3.36 -26.42 -13.62
CA ARG A 223 -3.02 -27.08 -14.90
C ARG A 223 -4.01 -26.79 -16.04
N PRO A 224 -5.34 -26.73 -15.83
CA PRO A 224 -6.29 -26.43 -16.90
C PRO A 224 -6.09 -25.05 -17.54
N TYR A 225 -5.48 -24.10 -16.81
CA TYR A 225 -5.29 -22.71 -17.23
C TYR A 225 -3.93 -22.47 -17.90
N LEU A 226 -3.02 -23.45 -17.85
CA LEU A 226 -1.69 -23.36 -18.46
C LEU A 226 -1.74 -23.71 -19.96
N LYS A 227 -0.90 -23.05 -20.77
CA LYS A 227 -0.73 -23.44 -22.19
C LYS A 227 -0.14 -24.86 -22.26
N LYS A 228 -0.38 -25.57 -23.37
CA LYS A 228 0.02 -26.97 -23.57
C LYS A 228 1.49 -27.27 -23.18
N LYS A 229 2.43 -26.39 -23.49
CA LYS A 229 3.87 -26.53 -23.15
C LYS A 229 4.17 -26.45 -21.65
N TRP A 230 3.28 -25.85 -20.85
CA TRP A 230 3.44 -25.65 -19.41
C TRP A 230 2.53 -26.58 -18.60
N ARG A 231 1.72 -27.44 -19.25
CA ARG A 231 0.87 -28.43 -18.56
C ARG A 231 1.69 -29.56 -17.95
N ASP A 232 2.83 -29.87 -18.56
CA ASP A 232 3.88 -30.70 -17.95
C ASP A 232 4.72 -29.80 -17.04
N CYS A 233 4.06 -29.22 -16.04
CA CYS A 233 4.74 -28.67 -14.89
C CYS A 233 5.35 -29.89 -14.20
N GLY A 234 6.58 -30.25 -14.57
CA GLY A 234 7.29 -31.35 -13.92
C GLY A 234 7.25 -31.13 -12.41
N SER A 235 7.28 -32.21 -11.63
CA SER A 235 7.13 -32.21 -10.17
C SER A 235 8.07 -31.24 -9.44
N SER A 236 9.06 -30.66 -10.13
CA SER A 236 9.96 -29.63 -9.61
C SER A 236 9.43 -28.20 -9.81
N PHE A 237 8.76 -27.85 -10.91
CA PHE A 237 8.37 -26.45 -11.21
C PHE A 237 7.08 -26.01 -10.51
N CYS A 238 6.21 -26.96 -10.16
CA CYS A 238 4.97 -26.72 -9.43
C CYS A 238 5.11 -26.96 -7.90
N CYS A 239 6.34 -27.14 -7.41
CA CYS A 239 6.70 -27.54 -6.04
C CYS A 239 7.87 -26.75 -5.44
N LEU A 240 8.37 -25.73 -6.13
CA LEU A 240 9.45 -24.86 -5.62
C LEU A 240 8.89 -23.73 -4.76
#